data_AF-A0A9D8Q179-F1
#
_entry.id   AF-A0A9D8Q179-F1
#
_cell.length_a   1.000
_cell.length_b   1.000
_cell.length_c   1.000
_cell.angle_alpha   90.00
_cell.angle_beta   90.00
_cell.angle_gamma   90.00
#
_symmetry.space_group_name_H-M   'P 1'
#
loop_
_entity.id
_entity.type
_entity.pdbx_description
1 polymer ?
#
loop_
_entity_poly.entity_id
_entity_poly.type
_entity_poly.pdbx_seq_one_letter_code
_entity_poly.pdbx_strand_id
1 'polypeptide(L)'
;LAEGGLDGIWLALHGAMVTTESVDPEGELLARIRRIPGAAELPLFGVFDLHATFTAAMAAGANGLVAYRENPHIDARDAAVRSADLLARALREGRAPRMFARNAPIIWPPTGTGTADRPMRDLEALARQIEAEDPDIWTVNVVAGYSFSDVPDAGVAFSVTTVGSETDAMAALDRLEALAVELQPLGLPQEWSLDAALEEARRSPDGPSIIVEPSDNIGGGAPGDGTAVLRGFLRHGIRNAAVAIADPAAVTALTVVPIGGTARISIGGKGSRLDEGPVELDVTLISRSDGAFTLEDRNSHLAAMQGVYISMGPSAVVEAEGIKILLTSIKTPPFDLGQFRSQGIIPEELSVIGVKAAVAHRRAYDKIAKRSFTVTTPGPCTSDLRSLPYRRLRPNVFPLV
;
A
#
# COMPACT_ATOMS: atom_id res chain seq x y z
N LEU A 1 5.93 29.21 -16.88
CA LEU A 1 5.00 28.77 -17.96
C LEU A 1 4.59 29.95 -18.84
N ALA A 2 4.01 31.01 -18.27
CA ALA A 2 3.50 32.19 -19.02
C ALA A 2 4.56 33.01 -19.80
N GLU A 3 5.86 32.85 -19.51
CA GLU A 3 6.95 33.49 -20.27
C GLU A 3 7.49 32.62 -21.43
N GLY A 4 6.87 31.45 -21.70
CA GLY A 4 7.34 30.47 -22.69
C GLY A 4 8.53 29.62 -22.19
N GLY A 5 8.97 28.66 -23.02
CA GLY A 5 10.20 27.89 -22.80
C GLY A 5 10.06 26.49 -22.19
N LEU A 6 8.84 25.98 -22.00
CA LEU A 6 8.61 24.57 -21.65
C LEU A 6 7.92 23.86 -22.82
N ASP A 7 8.43 22.70 -23.17
CA ASP A 7 7.85 21.87 -24.24
C ASP A 7 6.83 20.86 -23.71
N GLY A 8 6.86 20.54 -22.40
CA GLY A 8 5.94 19.60 -21.77
C GLY A 8 5.99 19.65 -20.24
N ILE A 9 5.07 18.94 -19.61
CA ILE A 9 4.94 18.83 -18.14
C ILE A 9 4.98 17.34 -17.79
N TRP A 10 5.78 16.97 -16.80
CA TRP A 10 5.84 15.61 -16.27
C TRP A 10 5.63 15.61 -14.75
N LEU A 11 4.68 14.80 -14.26
CA LEU A 11 4.30 14.74 -12.85
C LEU A 11 4.55 13.35 -12.24
N ALA A 12 5.04 13.33 -11.00
CA ALA A 12 4.98 12.15 -10.14
C ALA A 12 3.83 12.33 -9.15
N LEU A 13 2.78 11.52 -9.29
CA LEU A 13 1.59 11.56 -8.45
C LEU A 13 1.47 10.26 -7.65
N HIS A 14 0.73 10.28 -6.54
CA HIS A 14 0.26 9.04 -5.93
C HIS A 14 -1.07 8.62 -6.56
N GLY A 15 -2.03 9.55 -6.68
CA GLY A 15 -3.33 9.30 -7.29
C GLY A 15 -4.44 8.88 -6.33
N ALA A 16 -4.16 8.74 -5.03
CA ALA A 16 -5.15 8.34 -4.01
C ALA A 16 -5.27 9.38 -2.88
N MET A 17 -4.81 10.62 -3.09
CA MET A 17 -4.87 11.63 -2.06
C MET A 17 -6.32 12.00 -1.75
N VAL A 18 -6.62 12.24 -0.48
CA VAL A 18 -7.87 12.88 -0.05
C VAL A 18 -7.49 13.92 1.00
N THR A 19 -8.15 15.07 0.96
CA THR A 19 -7.97 16.14 1.93
C THR A 19 -9.27 16.40 2.68
N THR A 20 -9.23 17.24 3.72
CA THR A 20 -10.44 17.69 4.41
C THR A 20 -11.36 18.55 3.54
N GLU A 21 -10.85 19.07 2.41
CA GLU A 21 -11.56 20.04 1.55
C GLU A 21 -11.85 19.50 0.14
N SER A 22 -11.13 18.48 -0.32
CA SER A 22 -11.25 17.90 -1.66
C SER A 22 -11.12 16.37 -1.64
N VAL A 23 -12.04 15.71 -2.34
CA VAL A 23 -12.08 14.26 -2.58
C VAL A 23 -11.31 13.81 -3.82
N ASP A 24 -10.90 14.76 -4.68
CA ASP A 24 -10.08 14.52 -5.87
C ASP A 24 -8.98 15.60 -5.98
N PRO A 25 -7.95 15.56 -5.12
CA PRO A 25 -6.84 16.51 -5.16
C PRO A 25 -6.04 16.44 -6.45
N GLU A 26 -5.81 15.24 -7.02
CA GLU A 26 -5.08 15.07 -8.27
C GLU A 26 -5.83 15.64 -9.48
N GLY A 27 -7.14 15.42 -9.59
CA GLY A 27 -7.99 16.05 -10.60
C GLY A 27 -8.01 17.58 -10.47
N GLU A 28 -8.12 18.12 -9.25
CA GLU A 28 -8.05 19.57 -9.01
C GLU A 28 -6.67 20.15 -9.33
N LEU A 29 -5.58 19.42 -9.01
CA LEU A 29 -4.21 19.80 -9.36
C LEU A 29 -4.06 19.93 -10.88
N LEU A 30 -4.49 18.91 -11.62
CA LEU A 30 -4.43 18.90 -13.09
C LEU A 30 -5.28 20.04 -13.67
N ALA A 31 -6.49 20.26 -13.15
CA ALA A 31 -7.35 21.36 -13.58
C ALA A 31 -6.69 22.73 -13.35
N ARG A 32 -6.02 22.93 -12.20
CA ARG A 32 -5.27 24.15 -11.92
C ARG A 32 -4.09 24.33 -12.85
N ILE A 33 -3.33 23.28 -13.13
CA ILE A 33 -2.22 23.31 -14.09
C ILE A 33 -2.74 23.76 -15.46
N ARG A 34 -3.86 23.19 -15.94
CA ARG A 34 -4.46 23.55 -17.24
C ARG A 34 -4.96 24.99 -17.32
N ARG A 35 -5.31 25.62 -16.20
CA ARG A 35 -5.71 27.05 -16.15
C ARG A 35 -4.51 28.02 -16.19
N ILE A 36 -3.28 27.54 -16.01
CA ILE A 36 -2.10 28.41 -16.09
C ILE A 36 -1.90 28.86 -17.55
N PRO A 37 -1.74 30.17 -17.83
CA PRO A 37 -1.49 30.66 -19.18
C PRO A 37 -0.31 29.92 -19.86
N GLY A 38 -0.56 29.38 -21.05
CA GLY A 38 0.41 28.61 -21.83
C GLY A 38 0.47 27.10 -21.51
N ALA A 39 -0.10 26.63 -20.41
CA ALA A 39 -0.03 25.22 -20.01
C ALA A 39 -1.11 24.33 -20.64
N ALA A 40 -2.21 24.92 -21.12
CA ALA A 40 -3.32 24.19 -21.73
C ALA A 40 -2.88 23.35 -22.94
N GLU A 41 -1.96 23.90 -23.75
CA GLU A 41 -1.48 23.26 -24.99
C GLU A 41 -0.26 22.34 -24.78
N LEU A 42 0.36 22.35 -23.59
CA LEU A 42 1.54 21.52 -23.33
C LEU A 42 1.14 20.06 -23.11
N PRO A 43 1.86 19.10 -23.71
CA PRO A 43 1.73 17.69 -23.35
C PRO A 43 1.99 17.51 -21.85
N LEU A 44 1.03 16.92 -21.14
CA LEU A 44 1.13 16.62 -19.71
C LEU A 44 1.10 15.12 -19.51
N PHE A 45 2.20 14.59 -19.01
CA PHE A 45 2.39 13.19 -18.72
C PHE A 45 2.76 12.99 -17.25
N GLY A 46 2.76 11.75 -16.81
CA GLY A 46 3.21 11.45 -15.45
C GLY A 46 3.04 10.00 -15.07
N VAL A 47 3.33 9.73 -13.81
CA VAL A 47 3.10 8.43 -13.18
C VAL A 47 2.18 8.54 -11.99
N PHE A 48 1.55 7.42 -11.65
CA PHE A 48 0.75 7.27 -10.46
C PHE A 48 0.81 5.84 -9.90
N ASP A 49 0.43 5.68 -8.64
CA ASP A 49 0.44 4.40 -7.95
C ASP A 49 -0.70 3.49 -8.44
N LEU A 50 -0.48 2.17 -8.47
CA LEU A 50 -1.51 1.19 -8.82
C LEU A 50 -2.75 1.27 -7.91
N HIS A 51 -2.60 1.77 -6.68
CA HIS A 51 -3.69 2.01 -5.74
C HIS A 51 -4.39 3.36 -5.93
N ALA A 52 -4.14 4.11 -7.00
CA ALA A 52 -4.82 5.38 -7.23
C ALA A 52 -6.35 5.27 -7.26
N THR A 53 -7.03 6.33 -6.83
CA THR A 53 -8.44 6.57 -7.12
C THR A 53 -8.52 7.33 -8.45
N PHE A 54 -8.45 6.61 -9.57
CA PHE A 54 -8.39 7.24 -10.89
C PHE A 54 -9.74 7.84 -11.30
N THR A 55 -9.78 9.14 -11.58
CA THR A 55 -11.02 9.88 -11.88
C THR A 55 -11.13 10.30 -13.34
N ALA A 56 -12.35 10.62 -13.78
CA ALA A 56 -12.57 11.25 -15.08
C ALA A 56 -11.86 12.60 -15.23
N ALA A 57 -11.70 13.35 -14.12
CA ALA A 57 -10.97 14.61 -14.12
C ALA A 57 -9.46 14.41 -14.36
N MET A 58 -8.88 13.34 -13.82
CA MET A 58 -7.50 12.95 -14.13
C MET A 58 -7.33 12.61 -15.61
N ALA A 59 -8.25 11.82 -16.19
CA ALA A 59 -8.22 11.47 -17.61
C ALA A 59 -8.35 12.71 -18.52
N ALA A 60 -9.24 13.64 -18.19
CA ALA A 60 -9.41 14.88 -18.94
C ALA A 60 -8.25 15.87 -18.79
N GLY A 61 -7.59 15.85 -17.61
CA GLY A 61 -6.53 16.80 -17.27
C GLY A 61 -5.15 16.45 -17.83
N ALA A 62 -4.91 15.19 -18.22
CA ALA A 62 -3.62 14.70 -18.67
C ALA A 62 -3.67 14.09 -20.08
N ASN A 63 -2.53 14.07 -20.76
CA ASN A 63 -2.37 13.39 -22.04
C ASN A 63 -1.97 11.92 -21.85
N GLY A 64 -1.15 11.61 -20.86
CA GLY A 64 -0.75 10.24 -20.54
C GLY A 64 -0.20 10.07 -19.13
N LEU A 65 -1.02 9.56 -18.22
CA LEU A 65 -0.60 9.09 -16.90
C LEU A 65 -0.38 7.58 -16.97
N VAL A 66 0.72 7.09 -16.41
CA VAL A 66 1.10 5.67 -16.41
C VAL A 66 1.10 5.12 -14.99
N ALA A 67 0.35 4.05 -14.76
CA ALA A 67 0.32 3.35 -13.48
C ALA A 67 1.57 2.49 -13.27
N TYR A 68 1.92 2.26 -12.01
CA TYR A 68 2.71 1.08 -11.63
C TYR A 68 1.94 -0.18 -12.06
N ARG A 69 2.67 -1.22 -12.48
CA ARG A 69 2.08 -2.49 -12.94
C ARG A 69 2.29 -3.63 -11.94
N GLU A 70 3.05 -3.38 -10.87
CA GLU A 70 3.37 -4.39 -9.87
C GLU A 70 2.89 -4.02 -8.47
N ASN A 71 2.37 -5.03 -7.74
CA ASN A 71 2.12 -4.99 -6.31
C ASN A 71 2.64 -6.29 -5.67
N PRO A 72 3.71 -6.25 -4.85
CA PRO A 72 4.40 -5.06 -4.33
C PRO A 72 5.03 -4.16 -5.41
N HIS A 73 5.04 -2.85 -5.17
CA HIS A 73 5.59 -1.88 -6.12
C HIS A 73 7.13 -1.99 -6.21
N ILE A 74 7.60 -2.71 -7.22
CA ILE A 74 9.02 -2.83 -7.53
C ILE A 74 9.36 -2.22 -8.90
N ASP A 75 8.34 -1.75 -9.63
CA ASP A 75 8.45 -1.20 -10.98
C ASP A 75 8.25 0.33 -11.06
N ALA A 76 8.27 1.04 -9.93
CA ALA A 76 8.01 2.49 -9.89
C ALA A 76 8.96 3.29 -10.80
N ARG A 77 10.24 2.92 -10.82
CA ARG A 77 11.23 3.51 -11.73
C ARG A 77 10.90 3.17 -13.20
N ASP A 78 10.53 1.93 -13.48
CA ASP A 78 10.24 1.49 -14.85
C ASP A 78 8.97 2.18 -15.37
N ALA A 79 7.96 2.39 -14.53
CA ALA A 79 6.79 3.19 -14.85
C ALA A 79 7.16 4.64 -15.17
N ALA A 80 8.07 5.24 -14.40
CA ALA A 80 8.55 6.60 -14.65
C ALA A 80 9.28 6.73 -15.99
N VAL A 81 10.14 5.76 -16.31
CA VAL A 81 10.83 5.69 -17.61
C VAL A 81 9.82 5.52 -18.75
N ARG A 82 8.88 4.58 -18.63
CA ARG A 82 7.81 4.39 -19.63
C ARG A 82 7.03 5.68 -19.89
N SER A 83 6.62 6.38 -18.84
CA SER A 83 5.88 7.65 -18.94
C SER A 83 6.71 8.75 -19.62
N ALA A 84 7.99 8.89 -19.24
CA ALA A 84 8.89 9.86 -19.85
C ALA A 84 9.14 9.56 -21.34
N ASP A 85 9.27 8.29 -21.72
CA ASP A 85 9.41 7.88 -23.12
C ASP A 85 8.15 8.21 -23.95
N LEU A 86 6.96 8.07 -23.36
CA LEU A 86 5.69 8.47 -24.01
C LEU A 86 5.58 10.00 -24.18
N LEU A 87 6.04 10.78 -23.20
CA LEU A 87 6.15 12.23 -23.36
C LEU A 87 7.12 12.59 -24.48
N ALA A 88 8.32 11.99 -24.50
CA ALA A 88 9.31 12.21 -25.55
C ALA A 88 8.76 11.81 -26.94
N ARG A 89 7.98 10.72 -27.02
CA ARG A 89 7.26 10.32 -28.23
C ARG A 89 6.28 11.39 -28.68
N ALA A 90 5.44 11.91 -27.78
CA ALA A 90 4.46 12.95 -28.09
C ALA A 90 5.11 14.22 -28.63
N LEU A 91 6.23 14.65 -28.03
CA LEU A 91 7.01 15.81 -28.48
C LEU A 91 7.63 15.59 -29.86
N ARG A 92 8.22 14.42 -30.10
CA ARG A 92 8.84 14.08 -31.38
C ARG A 92 7.83 13.98 -32.52
N GLU A 93 6.67 13.39 -32.25
CA GLU A 93 5.61 13.18 -33.25
C GLU A 93 4.73 14.43 -33.44
N GLY A 94 4.82 15.41 -32.53
CA GLY A 94 3.92 16.58 -32.52
C GLY A 94 2.45 16.19 -32.31
N ARG A 95 2.20 15.02 -31.71
CA ARG A 95 0.86 14.44 -31.50
C ARG A 95 0.70 13.99 -30.06
N ALA A 96 -0.18 14.64 -29.32
CA ALA A 96 -0.51 14.26 -27.95
C ALA A 96 -1.70 13.29 -27.91
N PRO A 97 -1.62 12.18 -27.17
CA PRO A 97 -2.74 11.27 -26.94
C PRO A 97 -3.79 11.91 -26.01
N ARG A 98 -4.95 11.25 -25.95
CA ARG A 98 -6.01 11.48 -24.98
C ARG A 98 -6.14 10.26 -24.06
N MET A 99 -6.60 10.50 -22.84
CA MET A 99 -6.93 9.44 -21.90
C MET A 99 -8.43 9.23 -21.80
N PHE A 100 -8.84 7.97 -21.70
CA PHE A 100 -10.19 7.55 -21.39
C PHE A 100 -10.15 6.65 -20.16
N ALA A 101 -11.19 6.70 -19.33
CA ALA A 101 -11.23 5.95 -18.08
C ALA A 101 -12.58 5.26 -17.87
N ARG A 102 -12.53 4.14 -17.15
CA ARG A 102 -13.69 3.38 -16.68
C ARG A 102 -13.42 2.98 -15.23
N ASN A 103 -14.36 3.28 -14.34
CA ASN A 103 -14.35 2.72 -13.00
C ASN A 103 -15.31 1.53 -12.96
N ALA A 104 -14.78 0.35 -12.64
CA ALA A 104 -15.60 -0.84 -12.47
C ALA A 104 -16.39 -0.74 -11.14
N PRO A 105 -17.56 -1.39 -11.03
CA PRO A 105 -18.35 -1.43 -9.81
C PRO A 105 -17.77 -2.42 -8.78
N ILE A 106 -16.46 -2.34 -8.50
CA ILE A 106 -15.71 -3.29 -7.69
C ILE A 106 -14.75 -2.53 -6.78
N ILE A 107 -14.68 -2.93 -5.51
CA ILE A 107 -13.68 -2.49 -4.55
C ILE A 107 -13.04 -3.71 -3.90
N TRP A 108 -11.72 -3.84 -4.00
CA TRP A 108 -10.97 -4.92 -3.37
C TRP A 108 -10.15 -4.40 -2.18
N PRO A 109 -10.04 -5.18 -1.10
CA PRO A 109 -9.07 -4.87 -0.05
C PRO A 109 -7.65 -5.05 -0.61
N PRO A 110 -6.63 -4.35 -0.07
CA PRO A 110 -5.26 -4.43 -0.59
C PRO A 110 -4.64 -5.82 -0.53
N THR A 111 -5.20 -6.75 0.26
CA THR A 111 -4.78 -8.15 0.30
C THR A 111 -5.10 -8.90 -0.99
N GLY A 112 -6.13 -8.47 -1.73
CA GLY A 112 -6.56 -9.05 -3.01
C GLY A 112 -5.97 -8.39 -4.25
N THR A 113 -5.06 -7.42 -4.10
CA THR A 113 -4.55 -6.60 -5.21
C THR A 113 -3.10 -6.94 -5.60
N GLY A 114 -2.55 -8.07 -5.13
CA GLY A 114 -1.22 -8.52 -5.52
C GLY A 114 -1.17 -8.93 -7.00
N THR A 115 -0.21 -8.41 -7.77
CA THR A 115 -0.19 -8.58 -9.24
C THR A 115 0.37 -9.93 -9.71
N ALA A 116 1.02 -10.67 -8.82
CA ALA A 116 1.37 -12.07 -9.05
C ALA A 116 0.15 -13.01 -8.95
N ASP A 117 -0.91 -12.55 -8.28
CA ASP A 117 -2.11 -13.31 -7.98
C ASP A 117 -3.28 -12.89 -8.88
N ARG A 118 -4.30 -13.75 -8.99
CA ARG A 118 -5.57 -13.38 -9.61
C ARG A 118 -6.36 -12.51 -8.63
N PRO A 119 -7.12 -11.50 -9.08
CA PRO A 119 -7.49 -11.19 -10.46
C PRO A 119 -6.48 -10.30 -11.22
N MET A 120 -5.60 -9.61 -10.50
CA MET A 120 -4.73 -8.57 -11.07
C MET A 120 -3.81 -9.09 -12.18
N ARG A 121 -3.24 -10.29 -12.01
CA ARG A 121 -2.40 -10.92 -13.04
C ARG A 121 -3.12 -11.07 -14.38
N ASP A 122 -4.39 -11.47 -14.35
CA ASP A 122 -5.17 -11.72 -15.56
C ASP A 122 -5.61 -10.40 -16.21
N LEU A 123 -5.94 -9.39 -15.40
CA LEU A 123 -6.25 -8.03 -15.88
C LEU A 123 -5.02 -7.36 -16.53
N GLU A 124 -3.85 -7.47 -15.90
CA GLU A 124 -2.60 -6.96 -16.47
C GLU A 124 -2.27 -7.67 -17.78
N ALA A 125 -2.42 -9.00 -17.84
CA ALA A 125 -2.22 -9.76 -19.08
C ALA A 125 -3.15 -9.28 -20.20
N LEU A 126 -4.44 -9.04 -19.92
CA LEU A 126 -5.37 -8.47 -20.90
C LEU A 126 -4.97 -7.05 -21.31
N ALA A 127 -4.52 -6.21 -20.38
CA ALA A 127 -4.04 -4.87 -20.69
C ALA A 127 -2.82 -4.90 -21.64
N ARG A 128 -1.86 -5.82 -21.42
CA ARG A 128 -0.71 -6.01 -22.32
C ARG A 128 -1.15 -6.50 -23.70
N GLN A 129 -2.14 -7.39 -23.75
CA GLN A 129 -2.70 -7.89 -25.01
C GLN A 129 -3.36 -6.76 -25.82
N ILE A 130 -4.17 -5.92 -25.17
CA ILE A 130 -4.83 -4.76 -25.81
C ILE A 130 -3.79 -3.82 -26.43
N GLU A 131 -2.72 -3.50 -25.71
CA GLU A 131 -1.63 -2.66 -26.27
C GLU A 131 -0.92 -3.31 -27.46
N ALA A 132 -0.82 -4.64 -27.50
CA ALA A 132 -0.17 -5.35 -28.60
C ALA A 132 -1.07 -5.46 -29.85
N GLU A 133 -2.38 -5.39 -29.68
CA GLU A 133 -3.37 -5.48 -30.76
C GLU A 133 -3.50 -4.17 -31.56
N ASP A 134 -3.27 -3.02 -30.95
CA ASP A 134 -3.43 -1.70 -31.57
C ASP A 134 -2.26 -0.74 -31.27
N PRO A 135 -1.42 -0.38 -32.27
CA PRO A 135 -0.29 0.53 -32.07
C PRO A 135 -0.66 1.99 -31.75
N ASP A 136 -1.92 2.39 -31.97
CA ASP A 136 -2.42 3.70 -31.55
C ASP A 136 -2.77 3.74 -30.05
N ILE A 137 -2.96 2.58 -29.39
CA ILE A 137 -3.04 2.48 -27.93
C ILE A 137 -1.62 2.48 -27.35
N TRP A 138 -1.28 3.57 -26.64
CA TRP A 138 0.07 3.78 -26.11
C TRP A 138 0.28 3.17 -24.73
N THR A 139 -0.75 3.22 -23.89
CA THR A 139 -0.73 2.55 -22.59
C THR A 139 -2.14 2.22 -22.11
N VAL A 140 -2.27 1.09 -21.43
CA VAL A 140 -3.45 0.64 -20.72
C VAL A 140 -3.06 0.44 -19.25
N ASN A 141 -3.72 1.16 -18.36
CA ASN A 141 -3.50 1.08 -16.93
C ASN A 141 -4.57 0.20 -16.29
N VAL A 142 -4.15 -0.71 -15.41
CA VAL A 142 -5.00 -1.44 -14.47
C VAL A 142 -4.78 -0.84 -13.09
N VAL A 143 -5.83 -0.26 -12.52
CA VAL A 143 -5.79 0.46 -11.24
C VAL A 143 -6.60 -0.35 -10.24
N ALA A 144 -5.94 -0.85 -9.19
CA ALA A 144 -6.62 -1.66 -8.18
C ALA A 144 -7.52 -0.83 -7.25
N GLY A 145 -7.24 0.48 -7.15
CA GLY A 145 -7.96 1.40 -6.29
C GLY A 145 -7.46 1.42 -4.85
N TYR A 146 -7.86 2.45 -4.11
CA TYR A 146 -7.63 2.57 -2.68
C TYR A 146 -8.94 2.40 -1.92
N SER A 147 -9.09 1.26 -1.24
CA SER A 147 -10.34 0.92 -0.57
C SER A 147 -10.65 1.81 0.63
N PHE A 148 -9.64 2.39 1.27
CA PHE A 148 -9.84 3.12 2.53
C PHE A 148 -10.22 4.60 2.36
N SER A 149 -10.44 5.05 1.13
CA SER A 149 -11.01 6.37 0.81
C SER A 149 -12.50 6.27 0.48
N ASP A 150 -13.35 6.89 1.30
CA ASP A 150 -14.79 7.02 1.02
C ASP A 150 -15.03 8.18 0.02
N VAL A 151 -14.79 7.91 -1.26
CA VAL A 151 -14.96 8.85 -2.37
C VAL A 151 -15.72 8.19 -3.52
N PRO A 152 -16.46 8.94 -4.36
CA PRO A 152 -17.26 8.35 -5.44
C PRO A 152 -16.44 7.43 -6.34
N ASP A 153 -15.18 7.78 -6.59
CA ASP A 153 -14.34 7.08 -7.54
C ASP A 153 -13.58 5.86 -7.01
N ALA A 154 -13.68 5.57 -5.71
CA ALA A 154 -12.95 4.49 -5.07
C ALA A 154 -13.28 3.11 -5.65
N GLY A 155 -12.24 2.29 -5.80
CA GLY A 155 -12.30 0.94 -6.35
C GLY A 155 -11.51 0.78 -7.64
N VAL A 156 -11.72 -0.36 -8.29
CA VAL A 156 -11.01 -0.77 -9.49
C VAL A 156 -11.32 0.18 -10.64
N ALA A 157 -10.29 0.60 -11.35
CA ALA A 157 -10.42 1.45 -12.52
C ALA A 157 -9.46 1.03 -13.63
N PHE A 158 -9.76 1.46 -14.83
CA PHE A 158 -8.95 1.26 -16.03
C PHE A 158 -8.80 2.59 -16.75
N SER A 159 -7.65 2.80 -17.39
CA SER A 159 -7.52 3.89 -18.35
C SER A 159 -6.74 3.48 -19.58
N VAL A 160 -7.11 4.07 -20.71
CA VAL A 160 -6.47 3.88 -22.01
C VAL A 160 -5.94 5.23 -22.48
N THR A 161 -4.65 5.29 -22.79
CA THR A 161 -4.02 6.44 -23.46
C THR A 161 -3.86 6.10 -24.92
N THR A 162 -4.50 6.87 -25.80
CA THR A 162 -4.49 6.58 -27.23
C THR A 162 -4.53 7.85 -28.09
N VAL A 163 -4.01 7.73 -29.30
CA VAL A 163 -4.14 8.70 -30.39
C VAL A 163 -5.20 8.28 -31.43
N GLY A 164 -5.79 7.11 -31.23
CA GLY A 164 -6.87 6.55 -32.04
C GLY A 164 -8.26 7.09 -31.65
N SER A 165 -9.30 6.33 -32.00
CA SER A 165 -10.69 6.72 -31.78
C SER A 165 -11.13 6.49 -30.32
N GLU A 166 -12.10 7.30 -29.86
CA GLU A 166 -12.75 7.09 -28.56
C GLU A 166 -13.50 5.75 -28.53
N THR A 167 -14.08 5.34 -29.67
CA THR A 167 -14.81 4.06 -29.78
C THR A 167 -13.91 2.87 -29.46
N ASP A 168 -12.69 2.84 -29.99
CA ASP A 168 -11.74 1.75 -29.75
C ASP A 168 -11.23 1.76 -28.30
N ALA A 169 -10.97 2.95 -27.75
CA ALA A 169 -10.60 3.11 -26.34
C ALA A 169 -11.68 2.59 -25.39
N MET A 170 -12.95 2.94 -25.66
CA MET A 170 -14.08 2.47 -24.85
C MET A 170 -14.28 0.95 -24.98
N ALA A 171 -14.11 0.38 -26.17
CA ALA A 171 -14.19 -1.07 -26.37
C ALA A 171 -13.09 -1.83 -25.60
N ALA A 172 -11.88 -1.27 -25.51
CA ALA A 172 -10.80 -1.82 -24.68
C ALA A 172 -11.15 -1.78 -23.18
N LEU A 173 -11.72 -0.65 -22.72
CA LEU A 173 -12.18 -0.50 -21.33
C LEU A 173 -13.32 -1.48 -20.99
N ASP A 174 -14.25 -1.72 -21.91
CA ASP A 174 -15.35 -2.68 -21.74
C ASP A 174 -14.84 -4.10 -21.55
N ARG A 175 -13.79 -4.51 -22.29
CA ARG A 175 -13.16 -5.83 -22.13
C ARG A 175 -12.54 -6.00 -20.73
N LEU A 176 -11.86 -4.97 -20.24
CA LEU A 176 -11.25 -4.99 -18.90
C LEU A 176 -12.29 -5.01 -17.79
N GLU A 177 -13.33 -4.18 -17.89
CA GLU A 177 -14.43 -4.15 -16.93
C GLU A 177 -15.16 -5.50 -16.89
N ALA A 178 -15.47 -6.09 -18.06
CA ALA A 178 -16.12 -7.39 -18.13
C ALA A 178 -15.28 -8.49 -17.44
N LEU A 179 -13.96 -8.53 -17.68
CA LEU A 179 -13.08 -9.48 -17.02
C LEU A 179 -12.98 -9.21 -15.51
N ALA A 180 -12.95 -7.94 -15.09
CA ALA A 180 -12.91 -7.60 -13.67
C ALA A 180 -14.16 -8.07 -12.93
N VAL A 181 -15.35 -7.86 -13.53
CA VAL A 181 -16.63 -8.31 -12.99
C VAL A 181 -16.70 -9.84 -12.92
N GLU A 182 -16.20 -10.55 -13.94
CA GLU A 182 -16.09 -12.01 -13.89
C GLU A 182 -15.22 -12.48 -12.73
N LEU A 183 -14.06 -11.84 -12.53
CA LEU A 183 -13.07 -12.24 -11.54
C LEU A 183 -13.27 -11.61 -10.16
N GLN A 184 -14.30 -10.78 -9.95
CA GLN A 184 -14.49 -10.01 -8.73
C GLN A 184 -14.40 -10.81 -7.42
N PRO A 185 -14.87 -12.08 -7.31
CA PRO A 185 -14.75 -12.84 -6.06
C PRO A 185 -13.30 -13.22 -5.72
N LEU A 186 -12.41 -13.31 -6.72
CA LEU A 186 -11.01 -13.68 -6.50
C LEU A 186 -10.22 -12.57 -5.80
N GLY A 187 -10.68 -11.32 -5.87
CA GLY A 187 -10.07 -10.20 -5.16
C GLY A 187 -10.44 -10.12 -3.67
N LEU A 188 -11.15 -11.13 -3.13
CA LEU A 188 -11.47 -11.26 -1.71
C LEU A 188 -10.79 -12.52 -1.13
N PRO A 189 -9.46 -12.51 -0.95
CA PRO A 189 -8.76 -13.68 -0.45
C PRO A 189 -9.26 -14.08 0.94
N GLN A 190 -9.35 -15.38 1.19
CA GLN A 190 -9.74 -15.88 2.50
C GLN A 190 -8.62 -15.63 3.52
N GLU A 191 -8.99 -15.01 4.63
CA GLU A 191 -8.12 -14.77 5.78
C GLU A 191 -8.37 -15.78 6.90
N TRP A 192 -7.35 -16.00 7.72
CA TRP A 192 -7.44 -16.84 8.90
C TRP A 192 -8.05 -16.06 10.06
N SER A 193 -8.76 -16.74 10.97
CA SER A 193 -8.91 -16.17 12.31
C SER A 193 -7.54 -16.13 12.97
N LEU A 194 -7.29 -15.08 13.77
CA LEU A 194 -6.01 -14.94 14.48
C LEU A 194 -5.70 -16.18 15.33
N ASP A 195 -6.69 -16.72 16.06
CA ASP A 195 -6.51 -17.91 16.89
C ASP A 195 -6.09 -19.15 16.08
N ALA A 196 -6.76 -19.42 14.95
CA ALA A 196 -6.42 -20.58 14.12
C ALA A 196 -5.02 -20.45 13.49
N ALA A 197 -4.64 -19.24 13.07
CA ALA A 197 -3.30 -18.98 12.55
C ALA A 197 -2.22 -19.20 13.62
N LEU A 198 -2.46 -18.76 14.86
CA LEU A 198 -1.49 -18.93 15.96
C LEU A 198 -1.37 -20.38 16.43
N GLU A 199 -2.48 -21.12 16.48
CA GLU A 199 -2.46 -22.55 16.75
C GLU A 199 -1.63 -23.31 15.72
N GLU A 200 -1.76 -22.97 14.43
CA GLU A 200 -0.99 -23.60 13.36
C GLU A 200 0.48 -23.14 13.35
N ALA A 201 0.75 -21.86 13.60
CA ALA A 201 2.10 -21.32 13.71
C ALA A 201 2.90 -22.00 14.83
N ARG A 202 2.25 -22.32 15.96
CA ARG A 202 2.87 -22.99 17.11
C ARG A 202 3.35 -24.42 16.79
N ARG A 203 2.79 -25.06 15.76
CA ARG A 203 3.13 -26.43 15.36
C ARG A 203 4.37 -26.52 14.47
N SER A 204 4.92 -25.40 14.01
CA SER A 204 5.98 -25.35 13.00
C SER A 204 7.34 -25.02 13.62
N PRO A 205 8.25 -25.98 13.81
CA PRO A 205 9.54 -25.73 14.47
C PRO A 205 10.63 -25.12 13.58
N ASP A 206 10.48 -25.14 12.24
CA ASP A 206 11.62 -24.98 11.32
C ASP A 206 11.80 -23.57 10.71
N GLY A 207 11.52 -22.50 11.46
CA GLY A 207 11.73 -21.09 11.06
C GLY A 207 10.49 -20.20 11.20
N PRO A 208 10.58 -18.90 10.83
CA PRO A 208 9.54 -17.94 11.19
C PRO A 208 8.24 -18.17 10.42
N SER A 209 7.14 -18.30 11.17
CA SER A 209 5.79 -18.10 10.66
C SER A 209 5.45 -16.60 10.69
N ILE A 210 5.01 -16.06 9.56
CA ILE A 210 4.64 -14.65 9.46
C ILE A 210 3.13 -14.53 9.70
N ILE A 211 2.75 -13.74 10.69
CA ILE A 211 1.35 -13.39 10.99
C ILE A 211 1.11 -11.99 10.43
N VAL A 212 0.44 -11.93 9.28
CA VAL A 212 0.20 -10.69 8.54
C VAL A 212 -1.11 -10.08 9.02
N GLU A 213 -1.06 -8.83 9.47
CA GLU A 213 -2.19 -8.06 10.02
C GLU A 213 -2.53 -6.89 9.09
N PRO A 214 -3.42 -7.08 8.09
CA PRO A 214 -3.76 -6.03 7.13
C PRO A 214 -4.54 -4.88 7.75
N SER A 215 -5.32 -5.16 8.81
CA SER A 215 -6.22 -4.19 9.45
C SER A 215 -5.47 -2.98 10.06
N ASP A 216 -4.18 -3.14 10.36
CA ASP A 216 -3.28 -2.11 10.85
C ASP A 216 -2.10 -1.86 9.88
N ASN A 217 -2.35 -2.01 8.58
CA ASN A 217 -1.37 -1.75 7.53
C ASN A 217 -0.97 -0.27 7.46
N ILE A 218 0.26 0.05 7.91
CA ILE A 218 0.82 1.42 7.87
C ILE A 218 0.85 1.99 6.45
N GLY A 219 1.18 1.15 5.45
CA GLY A 219 1.16 1.54 4.04
C GLY A 219 -0.24 1.85 3.51
N GLY A 220 -1.28 1.30 4.15
CA GLY A 220 -2.69 1.62 3.91
C GLY A 220 -3.21 2.77 4.77
N GLY A 221 -2.33 3.55 5.41
CA GLY A 221 -2.69 4.71 6.22
C GLY A 221 -2.99 4.42 7.69
N ALA A 222 -2.94 3.16 8.14
CA ALA A 222 -3.20 2.82 9.54
C ALA A 222 -2.16 3.46 10.51
N PRO A 223 -2.49 3.55 11.81
CA PRO A 223 -1.56 4.05 12.82
C PRO A 223 -0.30 3.17 13.00
N GLY A 224 -0.41 1.84 12.83
CA GLY A 224 0.69 0.90 13.08
C GLY A 224 0.84 0.51 14.55
N ASP A 225 -0.16 0.79 15.38
CA ASP A 225 -0.13 0.59 16.84
C ASP A 225 -1.12 -0.47 17.33
N GLY A 226 -1.78 -1.20 16.43
CA GLY A 226 -2.77 -2.22 16.73
C GLY A 226 -2.21 -3.35 17.60
N THR A 227 -3.02 -3.84 18.53
CA THR A 227 -2.58 -4.76 19.59
C THR A 227 -3.05 -6.19 19.41
N ALA A 228 -3.89 -6.48 18.42
CA ALA A 228 -4.53 -7.79 18.28
C ALA A 228 -3.51 -8.93 18.15
N VAL A 229 -2.50 -8.81 17.28
CA VAL A 229 -1.44 -9.83 17.15
C VAL A 229 -0.63 -9.97 18.45
N LEU A 230 -0.26 -8.88 19.12
CA LEU A 230 0.47 -8.94 20.40
C LEU A 230 -0.36 -9.66 21.48
N ARG A 231 -1.65 -9.32 21.60
CA ARG A 231 -2.59 -10.00 22.50
C ARG A 231 -2.71 -11.48 22.14
N GLY A 232 -2.77 -11.80 20.86
CA GLY A 232 -2.78 -13.16 20.35
C GLY A 232 -1.55 -13.95 20.81
N PHE A 233 -0.35 -13.39 20.63
CA PHE A 233 0.89 -14.03 21.07
C PHE A 233 0.89 -14.32 22.57
N LEU A 234 0.49 -13.35 23.39
CA LEU A 234 0.39 -13.51 24.85
C LEU A 234 -0.63 -14.60 25.25
N ARG A 235 -1.86 -14.54 24.72
CA ARG A 235 -2.91 -15.52 25.05
C ARG A 235 -2.52 -16.95 24.67
N HIS A 236 -1.87 -17.12 23.52
CA HIS A 236 -1.44 -18.43 23.02
C HIS A 236 -0.08 -18.86 23.57
N GLY A 237 0.58 -18.05 24.41
CA GLY A 237 1.90 -18.35 24.95
C GLY A 237 2.96 -18.53 23.86
N ILE A 238 2.86 -17.77 22.77
CA ILE A 238 3.85 -17.73 21.70
C ILE A 238 5.12 -17.08 22.26
N ARG A 239 6.27 -17.76 22.09
CA ARG A 239 7.59 -17.32 22.52
C ARG A 239 8.53 -17.25 21.33
N ASN A 240 9.69 -16.64 21.51
CA ASN A 240 10.66 -16.39 20.45
C ASN A 240 10.01 -15.70 19.25
N ALA A 241 9.25 -14.63 19.53
CA ALA A 241 8.48 -13.91 18.55
C ALA A 241 8.79 -12.42 18.57
N ALA A 242 8.43 -11.71 17.49
CA ALA A 242 8.55 -10.27 17.44
C ALA A 242 7.36 -9.56 16.80
N VAL A 243 7.08 -8.34 17.26
CA VAL A 243 6.16 -7.37 16.65
C VAL A 243 6.78 -5.97 16.72
N ALA A 244 6.50 -5.14 15.72
CA ALA A 244 6.77 -3.71 15.75
C ALA A 244 5.46 -2.94 15.98
N ILE A 245 5.48 -1.96 16.88
CA ILE A 245 4.32 -1.16 17.29
C ILE A 245 4.73 0.32 17.35
N ALA A 246 4.02 1.17 16.62
CA ALA A 246 4.24 2.61 16.62
C ALA A 246 3.61 3.25 17.88
N ASP A 247 4.40 3.49 18.91
CA ASP A 247 3.93 4.01 20.20
C ASP A 247 4.91 5.02 20.81
N PRO A 248 4.84 6.30 20.41
CA PRO A 248 5.72 7.35 20.91
C PRO A 248 5.62 7.54 22.44
N ALA A 249 4.43 7.28 23.01
CA ALA A 249 4.21 7.42 24.44
C ALA A 249 4.92 6.30 25.23
N ALA A 250 4.86 5.05 24.75
CA ALA A 250 5.59 3.94 25.36
C ALA A 250 7.12 4.12 25.25
N VAL A 251 7.62 4.59 24.10
CA VAL A 251 9.03 4.96 23.95
C VAL A 251 9.43 6.01 25.00
N THR A 252 8.63 7.05 25.16
CA THR A 252 8.88 8.13 26.14
C THR A 252 8.88 7.61 27.58
N ALA A 253 7.98 6.69 27.93
CA ALA A 253 7.93 6.09 29.27
C ALA A 253 9.21 5.29 29.61
N LEU A 254 9.87 4.70 28.60
CA LEU A 254 11.07 3.89 28.77
C LEU A 254 12.38 4.69 28.87
N THR A 255 12.34 6.00 28.65
CA THR A 255 13.54 6.86 28.67
C THR A 255 14.25 6.85 30.03
N VAL A 256 13.49 6.73 31.12
CA VAL A 256 14.00 6.74 32.51
C VAL A 256 14.32 5.35 33.04
N VAL A 257 13.92 4.29 32.34
CA VAL A 257 14.13 2.89 32.75
C VAL A 257 15.56 2.48 32.35
N PRO A 258 16.42 1.98 33.26
CA PRO A 258 17.75 1.52 32.88
C PRO A 258 17.68 0.31 31.93
N ILE A 259 18.67 0.14 31.04
CA ILE A 259 18.77 -1.07 30.20
C ILE A 259 18.91 -2.30 31.12
N GLY A 260 18.15 -3.35 30.84
CA GLY A 260 17.99 -4.53 31.70
C GLY A 260 17.03 -4.33 32.88
N GLY A 261 16.52 -3.12 33.09
CA GLY A 261 15.50 -2.81 34.09
C GLY A 261 14.10 -3.24 33.64
N THR A 262 13.23 -3.44 34.62
CA THR A 262 11.82 -3.77 34.40
C THR A 262 10.92 -2.56 34.61
N ALA A 263 9.83 -2.50 33.86
CA ALA A 263 8.78 -1.49 34.03
C ALA A 263 7.43 -2.04 33.59
N ARG A 264 6.36 -1.56 34.24
CA ARG A 264 5.00 -1.76 33.76
C ARG A 264 4.64 -0.64 32.79
N ILE A 265 4.31 -0.97 31.55
CA ILE A 265 4.02 0.00 30.50
C ILE A 265 2.74 -0.35 29.72
N SER A 266 2.15 0.68 29.12
CA SER A 266 0.94 0.62 28.29
C SER A 266 1.33 0.68 26.81
N ILE A 267 1.11 -0.41 26.05
CA ILE A 267 1.60 -0.57 24.67
C ILE A 267 0.46 -0.61 23.65
N GLY A 268 0.56 0.20 22.60
CA GLY A 268 -0.31 0.20 21.42
C GLY A 268 -1.76 0.63 21.68
N GLY A 269 -2.63 0.45 20.69
CA GLY A 269 -4.08 0.54 20.79
C GLY A 269 -4.63 1.94 21.07
N LYS A 270 -3.88 2.99 20.74
CA LYS A 270 -4.21 4.41 20.99
C LYS A 270 -4.63 5.13 19.70
N GLY A 271 -4.18 4.64 18.54
CA GLY A 271 -4.33 5.31 17.25
C GLY A 271 -5.66 5.08 16.55
N SER A 272 -6.43 4.05 16.93
CA SER A 272 -7.72 3.73 16.34
C SER A 272 -8.73 3.28 17.37
N ARG A 273 -9.95 3.83 17.29
CA ARG A 273 -11.11 3.39 18.10
C ARG A 273 -11.61 1.97 17.77
N LEU A 274 -11.09 1.37 16.71
CA LEU A 274 -11.43 0.02 16.28
C LEU A 274 -10.57 -1.04 16.99
N ASP A 275 -9.45 -0.64 17.59
CA ASP A 275 -8.60 -1.54 18.39
C ASP A 275 -9.21 -1.76 19.79
N GLU A 276 -8.88 -2.90 20.42
CA GLU A 276 -9.31 -3.21 21.79
C GLU A 276 -8.65 -2.31 22.86
N GLY A 277 -7.63 -1.55 22.47
CA GLY A 277 -6.94 -0.60 23.33
C GLY A 277 -5.57 -1.09 23.78
N PRO A 278 -4.87 -0.32 24.62
CA PRO A 278 -3.51 -0.64 25.05
C PRO A 278 -3.39 -1.95 25.82
N VAL A 279 -2.24 -2.61 25.68
CA VAL A 279 -1.86 -3.78 26.49
C VAL A 279 -0.96 -3.32 27.63
N GLU A 280 -1.40 -3.53 28.87
CA GLU A 280 -0.58 -3.31 30.07
C GLU A 280 0.34 -4.51 30.29
N LEU A 281 1.65 -4.29 30.23
CA LEU A 281 2.66 -5.36 30.33
C LEU A 281 3.81 -4.98 31.26
N ASP A 282 4.23 -5.94 32.07
CA ASP A 282 5.54 -5.91 32.73
C ASP A 282 6.60 -6.34 31.72
N VAL A 283 7.51 -5.43 31.39
CA VAL A 283 8.52 -5.65 30.35
C VAL A 283 9.92 -5.45 30.90
N THR A 284 10.90 -6.10 30.27
CA THR A 284 12.32 -5.78 30.45
C THR A 284 12.80 -4.92 29.29
N LEU A 285 13.44 -3.79 29.59
CA LEU A 285 14.05 -2.96 28.55
C LEU A 285 15.34 -3.61 28.04
N ILE A 286 15.39 -3.93 26.75
CA ILE A 286 16.55 -4.56 26.10
C ILE A 286 17.49 -3.52 25.49
N SER A 287 16.95 -2.55 24.76
CA SER A 287 17.75 -1.53 24.09
C SER A 287 16.96 -0.24 23.83
N ARG A 288 17.69 0.84 23.59
CA ARG A 288 17.17 2.12 23.07
C ARG A 288 18.03 2.57 21.90
N SER A 289 17.43 3.18 20.89
CA SER A 289 18.12 3.71 19.71
C SER A 289 17.42 4.96 19.18
N ASP A 290 18.05 5.62 18.21
CA ASP A 290 17.45 6.71 17.42
C ASP A 290 16.58 6.19 16.25
N GLY A 291 16.44 4.87 16.12
CA GLY A 291 15.64 4.21 15.10
C GLY A 291 16.17 4.36 13.67
N ALA A 292 17.41 4.82 13.48
CA ALA A 292 18.00 4.98 12.15
C ALA A 292 18.46 3.64 11.57
N PHE A 293 18.13 3.38 10.30
CA PHE A 293 18.64 2.22 9.57
C PHE A 293 18.74 2.49 8.06
N THR A 294 19.56 1.69 7.39
CA THR A 294 19.64 1.67 5.93
C THR A 294 18.86 0.49 5.41
N LEU A 295 18.05 0.68 4.37
CA LEU A 295 17.32 -0.40 3.72
C LEU A 295 18.27 -1.46 3.16
N GLU A 296 17.93 -2.73 3.36
CA GLU A 296 18.62 -3.85 2.75
C GLU A 296 18.24 -3.99 1.27
N ASP A 297 16.95 -3.79 0.95
CA ASP A 297 16.48 -3.69 -0.43
C ASP A 297 16.36 -2.22 -0.88
N ARG A 298 17.41 -1.76 -1.55
CA ARG A 298 17.53 -0.39 -2.08
C ARG A 298 16.61 -0.13 -3.29
N ASN A 299 15.94 -1.16 -3.81
CA ASN A 299 14.97 -1.07 -4.90
C ASN A 299 13.55 -1.42 -4.43
N SER A 300 13.29 -1.35 -3.11
CA SER A 300 11.96 -1.62 -2.54
C SER A 300 11.00 -0.44 -2.72
N HIS A 301 9.70 -0.71 -2.49
CA HIS A 301 8.68 0.33 -2.44
C HIS A 301 9.02 1.43 -1.41
N LEU A 302 9.56 1.06 -0.25
CA LEU A 302 9.98 2.02 0.77
C LEU A 302 11.12 2.91 0.29
N ALA A 303 12.06 2.37 -0.50
CA ALA A 303 13.12 3.15 -1.11
C ALA A 303 12.58 4.22 -2.08
N ALA A 304 11.56 3.87 -2.87
CA ALA A 304 10.90 4.81 -3.78
C ALA A 304 10.16 5.93 -3.03
N MET A 305 9.61 5.65 -1.84
CA MET A 305 8.84 6.62 -1.06
C MET A 305 9.70 7.53 -0.16
N GLN A 306 10.74 6.97 0.48
CA GLN A 306 11.47 7.65 1.56
C GLN A 306 12.99 7.67 1.35
N GLY A 307 13.50 7.09 0.26
CA GLY A 307 14.92 6.88 0.05
C GLY A 307 15.44 5.68 0.86
N VAL A 308 16.77 5.51 0.87
CA VAL A 308 17.42 4.32 1.46
C VAL A 308 17.79 4.46 2.93
N TYR A 309 17.68 5.66 3.49
CA TYR A 309 17.97 5.95 4.90
C TYR A 309 16.66 6.24 5.62
N ILE A 310 16.27 5.38 6.53
CA ILE A 310 14.99 5.44 7.23
C ILE A 310 15.23 5.77 8.70
N SER A 311 14.32 6.54 9.30
CA SER A 311 14.27 6.76 10.73
C SER A 311 12.90 6.39 11.29
N MET A 312 12.91 5.50 12.28
CA MET A 312 11.76 5.17 13.12
C MET A 312 11.58 6.15 14.29
N GLY A 313 12.40 7.21 14.33
CA GLY A 313 12.57 8.08 15.49
C GLY A 313 13.12 7.33 16.72
N PRO A 314 13.21 8.00 17.90
CA PRO A 314 13.48 7.32 19.16
C PRO A 314 12.72 6.00 19.26
N SER A 315 13.44 4.94 19.55
CA SER A 315 12.92 3.57 19.52
C SER A 315 13.45 2.80 20.73
N ALA A 316 12.69 1.78 21.15
CA ALA A 316 13.07 0.89 22.24
C ALA A 316 12.68 -0.55 21.90
N VAL A 317 13.54 -1.50 22.25
CA VAL A 317 13.17 -2.92 22.25
C VAL A 317 12.91 -3.31 23.69
N VAL A 318 11.73 -3.87 23.94
CA VAL A 318 11.38 -4.48 25.21
C VAL A 318 11.06 -5.96 25.02
N GLU A 319 11.22 -6.74 26.08
CA GLU A 319 10.86 -8.16 26.09
C GLU A 319 9.84 -8.45 27.19
N ALA A 320 8.80 -9.20 26.83
CA ALA A 320 7.81 -9.74 27.75
C ALA A 320 7.46 -11.17 27.33
N GLU A 321 7.51 -12.12 28.26
CA GLU A 321 7.12 -13.52 28.05
C GLU A 321 7.81 -14.24 26.87
N GLY A 322 9.00 -13.77 26.45
CA GLY A 322 9.73 -14.29 25.30
C GLY A 322 9.33 -13.66 23.96
N ILE A 323 8.56 -12.56 23.98
CA ILE A 323 8.17 -11.74 22.83
C ILE A 323 9.02 -10.47 22.84
N LYS A 324 9.71 -10.18 21.73
CA LYS A 324 10.42 -8.93 21.51
C LYS A 324 9.47 -7.92 20.86
N ILE A 325 9.27 -6.78 21.52
CA ILE A 325 8.39 -5.71 21.04
C ILE A 325 9.26 -4.52 20.66
N LEU A 326 9.32 -4.22 19.37
CA LEU A 326 9.97 -3.01 18.86
C LEU A 326 8.97 -1.85 18.92
N LEU A 327 9.22 -0.90 19.82
CA LEU A 327 8.43 0.31 19.98
C LEU A 327 9.11 1.46 19.22
N THR A 328 8.35 2.12 18.35
CA THR A 328 8.86 3.25 17.55
C THR A 328 8.06 4.52 17.80
N SER A 329 8.71 5.69 17.67
CA SER A 329 8.01 6.99 17.78
C SER A 329 7.53 7.53 16.42
N ILE A 330 8.05 7.00 15.32
CA ILE A 330 7.56 7.24 13.97
C ILE A 330 7.06 5.90 13.42
N LYS A 331 5.79 5.87 13.00
CA LYS A 331 5.23 4.68 12.36
C LYS A 331 6.01 4.39 11.08
N THR A 332 6.52 3.17 10.98
CA THR A 332 7.39 2.74 9.88
C THR A 332 6.88 1.41 9.35
N PRO A 333 6.51 1.32 8.06
CA PRO A 333 5.96 0.09 7.50
C PRO A 333 7.01 -1.03 7.49
N PRO A 334 6.63 -2.28 7.77
CA PRO A 334 7.55 -3.42 7.81
C PRO A 334 7.83 -3.93 6.39
N PHE A 335 8.51 -3.12 5.59
CA PHE A 335 8.83 -3.43 4.19
C PHE A 335 10.28 -3.87 3.97
N ASP A 336 11.08 -3.92 5.04
CA ASP A 336 12.50 -4.29 5.00
C ASP A 336 12.93 -4.93 6.33
N LEU A 337 13.72 -6.01 6.26
CA LEU A 337 14.18 -6.74 7.45
C LEU A 337 15.19 -5.94 8.28
N GLY A 338 15.83 -4.93 7.68
CA GLY A 338 16.70 -3.97 8.36
C GLY A 338 15.99 -3.22 9.48
N GLN A 339 14.65 -3.13 9.45
CA GLN A 339 13.85 -2.58 10.54
C GLN A 339 14.10 -3.31 11.87
N PHE A 340 14.10 -4.65 11.85
CA PHE A 340 14.35 -5.45 13.03
C PHE A 340 15.85 -5.63 13.31
N ARG A 341 16.65 -5.90 12.26
CA ARG A 341 18.09 -6.18 12.43
C ARG A 341 18.86 -4.99 12.99
N SER A 342 18.49 -3.77 12.60
CA SER A 342 19.08 -2.54 13.16
C SER A 342 18.87 -2.40 14.68
N GLN A 343 17.90 -3.12 15.24
CA GLN A 343 17.54 -3.08 16.66
C GLN A 343 18.05 -4.31 17.42
N GLY A 344 18.88 -5.14 16.78
CA GLY A 344 19.43 -6.37 17.36
C GLY A 344 18.46 -7.56 17.36
N ILE A 345 17.35 -7.47 16.62
CA ILE A 345 16.40 -8.58 16.44
C ILE A 345 16.72 -9.25 15.11
N ILE A 346 17.12 -10.52 15.13
CA ILE A 346 17.43 -11.31 13.91
C ILE A 346 16.16 -12.04 13.47
N PRO A 347 15.48 -11.61 12.38
CA PRO A 347 14.19 -12.18 11.98
C PRO A 347 14.22 -13.68 11.71
N GLU A 348 15.30 -14.19 11.13
CA GLU A 348 15.45 -15.61 10.78
C GLU A 348 15.54 -16.54 11.99
N GLU A 349 15.93 -16.02 13.16
CA GLU A 349 16.05 -16.80 14.39
C GLU A 349 14.74 -16.87 15.17
N LEU A 350 13.72 -16.12 14.74
CA LEU A 350 12.41 -16.09 15.39
C LEU A 350 11.53 -17.26 14.91
N SER A 351 10.65 -17.70 15.79
CA SER A 351 9.63 -18.72 15.48
C SER A 351 8.38 -18.09 14.86
N VAL A 352 8.01 -16.87 15.28
CA VAL A 352 6.83 -16.16 14.78
C VAL A 352 7.11 -14.66 14.69
N ILE A 353 6.64 -14.01 13.62
CA ILE A 353 6.76 -12.55 13.45
C ILE A 353 5.40 -11.98 13.08
N GLY A 354 4.92 -10.99 13.83
CA GLY A 354 3.75 -10.21 13.46
C GLY A 354 4.12 -9.05 12.54
N VAL A 355 3.42 -8.90 11.42
CA VAL A 355 3.73 -7.92 10.38
C VAL A 355 2.48 -7.12 10.02
N LYS A 356 2.57 -5.80 10.14
CA LYS A 356 1.49 -4.83 9.89
C LYS A 356 1.48 -4.35 8.45
N ALA A 357 0.95 -5.17 7.54
CA ALA A 357 0.96 -4.91 6.10
C ALA A 357 -0.14 -5.71 5.38
N ALA A 358 -0.38 -5.39 4.10
CA ALA A 358 -1.17 -6.24 3.20
C ALA A 358 -0.28 -7.10 2.29
N VAL A 359 0.26 -6.51 1.21
CA VAL A 359 1.07 -7.25 0.22
C VAL A 359 2.55 -6.85 0.23
N ALA A 360 2.86 -5.57 0.47
CA ALA A 360 4.22 -5.03 0.33
C ALA A 360 5.30 -5.73 1.19
N HIS A 361 4.95 -6.29 2.34
CA HIS A 361 5.87 -7.03 3.21
C HIS A 361 6.49 -8.26 2.52
N ARG A 362 5.77 -8.89 1.57
CA ARG A 362 6.20 -10.12 0.88
C ARG A 362 7.61 -10.00 0.30
N ARG A 363 7.95 -8.83 -0.23
CA ARG A 363 9.26 -8.54 -0.82
C ARG A 363 10.44 -8.76 0.15
N ALA A 364 10.22 -8.49 1.43
CA ALA A 364 11.21 -8.69 2.49
C ALA A 364 11.05 -10.04 3.19
N TYR A 365 9.82 -10.37 3.60
CA TYR A 365 9.57 -11.47 4.53
C TYR A 365 9.43 -12.84 3.85
N ASP A 366 9.00 -12.94 2.59
CA ASP A 366 8.84 -14.24 1.91
C ASP A 366 10.18 -14.98 1.76
N LYS A 367 11.29 -14.24 1.76
CA LYS A 367 12.66 -14.80 1.71
C LYS A 367 13.03 -15.63 2.94
N ILE A 368 12.39 -15.33 4.08
CA ILE A 368 12.68 -15.98 5.37
C ILE A 368 11.50 -16.80 5.90
N ALA A 369 10.29 -16.49 5.43
CA ALA A 369 9.06 -17.12 5.89
C ALA A 369 9.04 -18.61 5.56
N LYS A 370 8.65 -19.43 6.54
CA LYS A 370 8.31 -20.83 6.30
C LYS A 370 6.84 -21.02 6.03
N ARG A 371 6.03 -20.15 6.63
CA ARG A 371 4.58 -20.06 6.49
C ARG A 371 4.18 -18.61 6.63
N SER A 372 3.08 -18.24 5.99
CA SER A 372 2.49 -16.91 6.11
C SER A 372 1.00 -17.07 6.29
N PHE A 373 0.45 -16.36 7.28
CA PHE A 373 -0.96 -16.36 7.63
C PHE A 373 -1.45 -14.92 7.64
N THR A 374 -2.23 -14.54 6.63
CA THR A 374 -3.00 -13.30 6.66
C THR A 374 -4.20 -13.49 7.58
N VAL A 375 -4.28 -12.67 8.62
CA VAL A 375 -5.29 -12.82 9.68
C VAL A 375 -6.30 -11.69 9.67
N THR A 376 -7.54 -12.03 9.97
CA THR A 376 -8.60 -11.05 10.21
C THR A 376 -8.51 -10.53 11.64
N THR A 377 -8.31 -9.22 11.79
CA THR A 377 -8.36 -8.50 13.07
C THR A 377 -9.12 -7.18 12.89
N PRO A 378 -9.62 -6.55 13.97
CA PRO A 378 -10.23 -5.23 13.91
C PRO A 378 -9.20 -4.16 13.53
N GLY A 379 -9.60 -3.19 12.69
CA GLY A 379 -8.72 -2.07 12.35
C GLY A 379 -9.21 -1.24 11.16
N PRO A 380 -8.66 -0.03 10.97
CA PRO A 380 -9.10 0.90 9.93
C PRO A 380 -8.81 0.40 8.50
N CYS A 381 -7.84 -0.52 8.35
CA CYS A 381 -7.46 -1.10 7.06
C CYS A 381 -7.98 -2.55 6.90
N THR A 382 -9.08 -2.90 7.57
CA THR A 382 -9.64 -4.26 7.51
C THR A 382 -9.95 -4.71 6.08
N SER A 383 -9.72 -6.00 5.80
CA SER A 383 -10.08 -6.60 4.51
C SER A 383 -11.58 -6.82 4.38
N ASP A 384 -12.33 -6.87 5.48
CA ASP A 384 -13.80 -6.92 5.45
C ASP A 384 -14.37 -5.52 5.19
N LEU A 385 -14.34 -5.11 3.93
CA LEU A 385 -14.76 -3.78 3.51
C LEU A 385 -16.24 -3.50 3.84
N ARG A 386 -17.09 -4.52 3.99
CA ARG A 386 -18.50 -4.38 4.40
C ARG A 386 -18.65 -3.81 5.80
N SER A 387 -17.62 -3.92 6.64
CA SER A 387 -17.64 -3.36 7.99
C SER A 387 -17.33 -1.85 8.01
N LEU A 388 -16.83 -1.29 6.90
CA LEU A 388 -16.44 0.12 6.82
C LEU A 388 -17.66 1.02 6.51
N PRO A 389 -17.73 2.23 7.11
CA PRO A 389 -18.92 3.08 7.05
C PRO A 389 -18.93 3.98 5.81
N TYR A 390 -18.85 3.39 4.61
CA TYR A 390 -18.90 4.15 3.35
C TYR A 390 -20.20 4.94 3.21
N ARG A 391 -20.10 6.15 2.65
CA ARG A 391 -21.23 7.06 2.40
C ARG A 391 -21.23 7.67 1.01
N ARG A 392 -20.08 7.69 0.33
CA ARG A 392 -19.88 8.43 -0.93
C ARG A 392 -19.66 7.53 -2.13
N LEU A 393 -19.49 6.23 -1.93
CA LEU A 393 -19.29 5.28 -3.03
C LEU A 393 -20.45 5.31 -4.04
N ARG A 394 -20.14 4.94 -5.28
CA ARG A 394 -21.12 4.63 -6.31
C ARG A 394 -22.10 3.53 -5.86
N PRO A 395 -23.32 3.49 -6.40
CA PRO A 395 -24.23 2.36 -6.16
C PRO A 395 -23.68 1.07 -6.78
N ASN A 396 -24.14 -0.08 -6.28
CA ASN A 396 -23.86 -1.41 -6.86
C ASN A 396 -22.38 -1.83 -6.85
N VAL A 397 -21.56 -1.30 -5.93
CA VAL A 397 -20.15 -1.68 -5.78
C VAL A 397 -20.02 -2.99 -5.03
N PHE A 398 -19.50 -4.03 -5.69
CA PHE A 398 -19.11 -5.29 -5.04
C PHE A 398 -17.90 -5.06 -4.12
N PRO A 399 -17.86 -5.63 -2.89
CA PRO A 399 -18.80 -6.58 -2.28
C PRO A 399 -19.80 -5.93 -1.30
N LEU A 400 -20.11 -4.65 -1.47
CA LEU A 400 -20.90 -3.86 -0.51
C LEU A 400 -22.41 -3.91 -0.76
N VAL A 401 -22.83 -4.61 -1.81
CA VAL A 401 -24.23 -4.74 -2.23
C VAL A 401 -24.83 -6.11 -1.99
#